data_AF-A0A7G7MSA9-F1
#
_entry.id   AF-A0A7G7MSA9-F1
#
_cell.length_a   1.000
_cell.length_b   1.000
_cell.length_c   1.000
_cell.angle_alpha   90.00
_cell.angle_beta   90.00
_cell.angle_gamma   90.00
#
_symmetry.space_group_name_H-M   'P 1'
#
loop_
_entity.id
_entity.type
_entity.pdbx_description
1 polymer ?
#
loop_
_entity_poly.entity_id
_entity_poly.type
_entity_poly.pdbx_seq_one_letter_code
_entity_poly.pdbx_strand_id
1 'polypeptide(L)'
;MADRARGVRAARPRAHRAPRTRVGRRRRAGGALVRRQPGRHRGVRDHRRPVRLLDLHLPRRHRPRAGRRAGGRAHPRHHRHAGPRRAQRHPARRGEGGAVAVPDDGGGRPVPRGAEPRRLRRRLQVRAQAPGDPRGPARDRPARRRGVRRRPRPGRRGRAPGGRPRPGRPRPLPLDAHRAPRPHRPRRRAVSLLEDTLAAIVAPDAAARAAAADRLDRMTKPPGSLGRIEDLAVTLSGIAGTCPPPLPDPAVVVVCAGDHGVHAQGVTPWPQEVTGQMVANFAAGGAVVNAFARAADVQVRVLDVGVATPLPDLDGVLARRVADGTADLAVGPALTREQVVAAVEAGIAAVPDRGCVLTGDMGIANTTAAALLICAFTGADPERATGRGTGIDDATLARKTAVVRDALARHRPDPADPVGVLAAFGGLEHAAIAGLVLGAAARRIPVLLDGVSAGAAALVAAALAPQAVAYCVAGHRSAEPGHRLALGHLGLDPLLDLGLRLGEGTGAVLALPLLRAAVRALHDVATFGDAGVTDAAHEQV
;
A
#
# COMPACT_ATOMS: atom_id res chain seq x y z
N MET A 1 58.64 -25.97 29.04
CA MET A 1 59.09 -26.33 27.68
C MET A 1 58.09 -25.70 26.72
N ALA A 2 58.41 -24.67 25.93
CA ALA A 2 59.43 -24.60 24.87
C ALA A 2 59.08 -25.57 23.72
N ASP A 3 58.98 -25.18 22.45
CA ASP A 3 59.23 -23.88 21.79
C ASP A 3 58.56 -23.87 20.38
N ARG A 4 58.53 -22.69 19.72
CA ARG A 4 58.59 -22.42 18.26
C ARG A 4 57.54 -21.43 17.73
N ALA A 5 57.96 -20.17 17.76
CA ALA A 5 57.33 -19.03 17.12
C ALA A 5 57.58 -18.93 15.59
N ARG A 6 56.73 -18.13 14.93
CA ARG A 6 56.96 -17.12 13.85
C ARG A 6 55.57 -16.53 13.54
N GLY A 7 55.27 -15.23 13.68
CA GLY A 7 55.89 -14.07 13.01
C GLY A 7 55.28 -13.94 11.60
N VAL A 8 54.71 -12.81 11.12
CA VAL A 8 55.06 -11.40 11.35
C VAL A 8 53.91 -10.43 10.98
N ARG A 9 53.68 -9.43 11.86
CA ARG A 9 53.19 -8.02 11.71
C ARG A 9 51.99 -7.61 10.81
N ALA A 10 51.24 -6.65 11.36
CA ALA A 10 50.16 -5.90 10.72
C ALA A 10 50.64 -4.72 9.84
N ALA A 11 49.77 -4.28 8.92
CA ALA A 11 49.93 -3.03 8.17
C ALA A 11 48.59 -2.31 7.92
N ARG A 12 48.45 -1.11 8.50
CA ARG A 12 47.59 0.03 8.12
C ARG A 12 48.37 1.31 8.48
N PRO A 13 48.10 2.50 7.91
CA PRO A 13 47.10 2.83 6.89
C PRO A 13 47.71 3.50 5.63
N ARG A 14 46.88 3.77 4.61
CA ARG A 14 47.14 4.87 3.65
C ARG A 14 45.92 5.78 3.59
N ALA A 15 46.11 7.04 3.97
CA ALA A 15 45.10 8.08 3.86
C ALA A 15 45.07 8.64 2.43
N HIS A 16 43.90 8.66 1.79
CA HIS A 16 43.71 9.40 0.54
C HIS A 16 43.45 10.87 0.84
N ARG A 17 44.38 11.73 0.42
CA ARG A 17 44.24 13.19 0.45
C ARG A 17 43.18 13.64 -0.55
N ALA A 18 42.34 14.58 -0.15
CA ALA A 18 41.54 15.38 -1.06
C ALA A 18 42.43 16.41 -1.81
N PRO A 19 42.14 16.74 -3.09
CA PRO A 19 42.72 17.90 -3.75
C PRO A 19 41.88 19.16 -3.44
N ARG A 20 42.55 20.23 -2.98
CA ARG A 20 41.96 21.58 -2.89
C ARG A 20 42.53 22.48 -3.98
N THR A 21 41.69 23.42 -4.42
CA THR A 21 41.99 24.66 -5.17
C THR A 21 42.61 24.57 -6.57
N ARG A 22 41.87 25.10 -7.55
CA ARG A 22 42.41 26.18 -8.38
C ARG A 22 41.33 27.25 -8.64
N VAL A 23 41.62 28.47 -8.20
CA VAL A 23 40.80 29.67 -8.47
C VAL A 23 41.16 30.19 -9.85
N GLY A 24 40.18 30.27 -10.75
CA GLY A 24 40.31 30.91 -12.07
C GLY A 24 39.59 32.25 -12.10
N ARG A 25 40.32 33.36 -12.22
CA ARG A 25 39.78 34.73 -12.23
C ARG A 25 39.85 35.33 -13.65
N ARG A 26 38.78 35.99 -14.09
CA ARG A 26 38.67 36.87 -15.30
C ARG A 26 38.72 36.13 -16.65
N ARG A 27 37.85 36.44 -17.63
CA ARG A 27 37.66 37.77 -18.25
C ARG A 27 36.19 38.12 -18.56
N ARG A 28 35.91 39.42 -18.54
CA ARG A 28 34.72 40.03 -19.16
C ARG A 28 35.05 40.43 -20.61
N ALA A 29 34.09 40.23 -21.51
CA ALA A 29 33.82 41.04 -22.70
C ALA A 29 32.28 41.03 -22.83
N GLY A 30 31.58 42.16 -22.92
CA GLY A 30 31.43 42.90 -24.18
C GLY A 30 30.41 42.15 -25.05
N GLY A 31 29.17 42.58 -25.24
CA GLY A 31 28.54 43.86 -25.00
C GLY A 31 27.82 44.30 -26.27
N ALA A 32 26.48 44.22 -26.29
CA ALA A 32 25.66 44.70 -27.40
C ALA A 32 24.30 45.18 -26.87
N LEU A 33 24.15 46.49 -26.73
CA LEU A 33 22.84 47.12 -26.66
C LEU A 33 22.17 47.00 -28.03
N VAL A 34 20.89 46.65 -28.07
CA VAL A 34 19.98 47.13 -29.12
C VAL A 34 18.78 47.78 -28.43
N ARG A 35 18.59 49.07 -28.70
CA ARG A 35 17.48 49.89 -28.21
C ARG A 35 17.09 50.85 -29.33
N ARG A 36 15.80 51.23 -29.39
CA ARG A 36 15.14 52.15 -30.36
C ARG A 36 14.63 51.46 -31.64
N GLN A 37 13.45 51.79 -32.19
CA GLN A 37 12.39 52.75 -31.78
C GLN A 37 10.99 52.34 -32.36
N PRO A 38 9.87 53.07 -32.13
CA PRO A 38 8.51 52.50 -32.17
C PRO A 38 7.70 52.74 -33.47
N GLY A 39 6.71 51.87 -33.69
CA GLY A 39 5.61 52.07 -34.66
C GLY A 39 4.31 52.53 -33.98
N ARG A 40 3.55 53.42 -34.62
CA ARG A 40 2.37 54.11 -34.05
C ARG A 40 1.02 53.45 -34.38
N HIS A 41 0.10 53.54 -33.41
CA HIS A 41 -1.37 53.71 -33.49
C HIS A 41 -2.22 53.05 -34.60
N ARG A 42 -3.21 52.26 -34.14
CA ARG A 42 -4.68 52.46 -34.22
C ARG A 42 -5.28 51.26 -33.44
N GLY A 43 -6.07 51.33 -32.36
CA GLY A 43 -6.99 52.35 -31.87
C GLY A 43 -8.42 51.80 -31.97
N VAL A 44 -9.10 51.50 -30.85
CA VAL A 44 -10.58 51.43 -30.70
C VAL A 44 -10.96 51.38 -29.20
N ARG A 45 -11.80 52.36 -28.84
CA ARG A 45 -12.75 52.55 -27.72
C ARG A 45 -12.80 51.61 -26.50
N ASP A 46 -12.80 52.26 -25.35
CA ASP A 46 -13.24 51.81 -24.02
C ASP A 46 -14.73 51.42 -23.98
N HIS A 47 -15.05 50.30 -23.31
CA HIS A 47 -16.35 50.10 -22.63
C HIS A 47 -16.23 49.10 -21.46
N ARG A 48 -16.08 49.63 -20.24
CA ARG A 48 -16.40 48.89 -18.99
C ARG A 48 -17.90 48.65 -18.85
N ARG A 49 -18.34 47.38 -18.82
CA ARG A 49 -19.58 46.94 -18.11
C ARG A 49 -19.41 45.51 -17.53
N PRO A 50 -20.10 45.18 -16.42
CA PRO A 50 -19.74 44.03 -15.58
C PRO A 50 -20.37 42.70 -16.04
N VAL A 51 -19.69 41.60 -15.70
CA VAL A 51 -20.24 40.23 -15.81
C VAL A 51 -21.25 40.01 -14.68
N ARG A 52 -22.43 39.49 -15.03
CA ARG A 52 -23.52 39.19 -14.09
C ARG A 52 -23.21 37.92 -13.28
N LEU A 53 -23.44 38.01 -11.97
CA LEU A 53 -23.60 36.83 -11.12
C LEU A 53 -24.92 36.12 -11.51
N LEU A 54 -24.93 34.79 -11.58
CA LEU A 54 -26.15 34.02 -11.82
C LEU A 54 -26.74 33.54 -10.49
N ASP A 55 -28.00 33.89 -10.24
CA ASP A 55 -28.73 33.48 -9.03
C ASP A 55 -29.02 31.97 -9.02
N LEU A 56 -28.43 31.23 -8.07
CA LEU A 56 -28.84 29.88 -7.74
C LEU A 56 -29.85 29.90 -6.58
N HIS A 57 -31.11 29.57 -6.89
CA HIS A 57 -32.20 29.48 -5.93
C HIS A 57 -31.96 28.38 -4.87
N LEU A 58 -31.95 28.77 -3.59
CA LEU A 58 -32.03 27.85 -2.45
C LEU A 58 -33.43 27.95 -1.80
N PRO A 59 -34.18 26.84 -1.64
CA PRO A 59 -35.51 26.89 -1.05
C PRO A 59 -35.44 27.04 0.48
N ARG A 60 -36.14 28.06 1.00
CA ARG A 60 -36.29 28.29 2.44
C ARG A 60 -37.17 27.20 3.08
N ARG A 61 -36.81 26.75 4.29
CA ARG A 61 -37.74 26.07 5.21
C ARG A 61 -37.89 26.84 6.52
N HIS A 62 -39.09 26.77 7.09
CA HIS A 62 -39.57 27.62 8.18
C HIS A 62 -38.87 27.38 9.53
N ARG A 63 -38.74 28.46 10.32
CA ARG A 63 -38.71 28.42 11.80
C ARG A 63 -39.97 29.12 12.35
N PRO A 64 -40.62 28.58 13.39
CA PRO A 64 -41.59 29.33 14.18
C PRO A 64 -40.92 30.21 15.25
N ARG A 65 -41.56 31.36 15.52
CA ARG A 65 -41.41 32.24 16.70
C ARG A 65 -42.23 31.65 17.87
N ALA A 66 -42.14 32.04 19.14
CA ALA A 66 -41.18 32.82 19.94
C ALA A 66 -41.52 32.59 21.44
N GLY A 67 -40.64 32.98 22.37
CA GLY A 67 -40.92 32.96 23.80
C GLY A 67 -40.11 34.01 24.56
N ARG A 68 -40.76 35.05 25.08
CA ARG A 68 -40.14 36.12 25.89
C ARG A 68 -39.95 35.66 27.34
N ARG A 69 -38.88 36.10 28.00
CA ARG A 69 -38.95 36.90 29.25
C ARG A 69 -37.58 37.53 29.57
N ALA A 70 -37.58 38.54 30.43
CA ALA A 70 -36.47 39.47 30.65
C ALA A 70 -35.88 39.35 32.06
N GLY A 71 -34.67 39.91 32.28
CA GLY A 71 -34.18 40.26 33.62
C GLY A 71 -32.66 40.22 33.79
N GLY A 72 -32.10 41.18 34.54
CA GLY A 72 -30.85 41.00 35.29
C GLY A 72 -29.60 41.74 34.80
N ARG A 73 -29.30 42.90 35.40
CA ARG A 73 -28.10 43.73 35.16
C ARG A 73 -26.81 43.16 35.81
N ALA A 74 -25.69 43.41 35.12
CA ALA A 74 -24.40 43.96 35.61
C ALA A 74 -23.63 43.37 36.83
N HIS A 75 -22.49 42.73 36.50
CA HIS A 75 -21.10 43.10 36.89
C HIS A 75 -20.60 43.00 38.37
N PRO A 76 -19.26 42.99 38.62
CA PRO A 76 -18.63 41.83 39.29
C PRO A 76 -17.90 42.14 40.62
N ARG A 77 -17.36 41.10 41.27
CA ARG A 77 -16.25 41.21 42.23
C ARG A 77 -15.17 40.14 42.01
N HIS A 78 -13.92 40.52 42.23
CA HIS A 78 -12.74 39.67 42.15
C HIS A 78 -12.65 38.66 43.32
N HIS A 79 -11.89 37.58 43.15
CA HIS A 79 -10.67 37.34 43.95
C HIS A 79 -9.70 36.37 43.23
N ARG A 80 -8.42 36.40 43.65
CA ARG A 80 -7.29 35.69 43.03
C ARG A 80 -6.97 34.38 43.77
N HIS A 81 -6.41 33.39 43.08
CA HIS A 81 -5.15 32.64 43.38
C HIS A 81 -5.07 31.43 42.42
N ALA A 82 -4.09 31.34 41.52
CA ALA A 82 -2.69 30.93 41.73
C ALA A 82 -2.53 29.40 41.91
N GLY A 83 -2.01 28.73 40.88
CA GLY A 83 -1.57 27.32 40.95
C GLY A 83 -0.04 27.19 41.06
N PRO A 84 0.52 25.96 41.04
CA PRO A 84 1.98 25.75 41.10
C PRO A 84 2.58 25.13 39.83
N ARG A 85 3.78 25.63 39.44
CA ARG A 85 4.75 24.93 38.58
C ARG A 85 5.89 24.39 39.45
N ARG A 86 6.39 23.17 39.16
CA ARG A 86 7.73 22.66 39.51
C ARG A 86 8.08 21.48 38.59
N ALA A 87 9.32 21.04 38.38
CA ALA A 87 10.63 21.72 38.26
C ALA A 87 11.64 20.65 37.79
N GLN A 88 12.54 20.97 36.85
CA GLN A 88 13.64 20.07 36.46
C GLN A 88 14.79 20.12 37.48
N ARG A 89 15.45 18.98 37.77
CA ARG A 89 16.81 18.93 38.33
C ARG A 89 17.58 17.66 37.88
N HIS A 90 18.83 17.86 37.45
CA HIS A 90 19.88 16.83 37.44
C HIS A 90 20.51 16.69 38.84
N PRO A 91 21.27 15.61 39.08
CA PRO A 91 22.70 15.80 39.35
C PRO A 91 23.61 14.78 38.61
N ALA A 92 24.92 14.83 38.91
CA ALA A 92 26.00 14.19 38.14
C ALA A 92 26.87 13.20 38.96
N ARG A 93 27.77 12.53 38.23
CA ARG A 93 28.78 11.50 38.59
C ARG A 93 29.45 11.54 39.97
N ARG A 94 29.64 10.34 40.53
CA ARG A 94 30.79 9.71 41.29
C ARG A 94 30.17 8.56 42.13
N GLY A 95 30.78 7.41 42.40
CA GLY A 95 32.04 6.78 41.98
C GLY A 95 32.21 5.46 42.76
N GLU A 96 32.90 4.47 42.17
CA GLU A 96 33.60 3.31 42.78
C GLU A 96 33.04 2.53 44.00
N GLY A 97 33.05 1.19 43.86
CA GLY A 97 33.44 0.28 44.96
C GLY A 97 32.36 -0.62 45.58
N GLY A 98 32.74 -1.87 45.85
CA GLY A 98 32.07 -2.75 46.82
C GLY A 98 31.21 -3.88 46.25
N ALA A 99 31.79 -5.07 46.11
CA ALA A 99 31.03 -6.32 46.17
C ALA A 99 30.83 -6.73 47.64
N VAL A 100 29.82 -7.56 47.95
CA VAL A 100 29.92 -8.82 48.74
C VAL A 100 28.54 -9.36 49.15
N ALA A 101 28.40 -10.68 48.93
CA ALA A 101 27.58 -11.71 49.59
C ALA A 101 26.06 -11.56 49.89
N VAL A 102 25.42 -12.71 49.61
CA VAL A 102 24.14 -13.24 50.08
C VAL A 102 24.23 -13.65 51.57
N PRO A 103 23.11 -13.75 52.29
CA PRO A 103 22.87 -14.99 53.05
C PRO A 103 21.58 -15.71 52.64
N ASP A 104 21.64 -17.03 52.77
CA ASP A 104 20.57 -18.01 52.53
C ASP A 104 19.76 -18.24 53.84
N ASP A 105 18.79 -19.15 53.79
CA ASP A 105 17.87 -19.68 54.85
C ASP A 105 16.39 -19.32 54.61
N GLY A 106 15.41 -20.23 54.73
CA GLY A 106 15.53 -21.66 55.02
C GLY A 106 14.24 -22.25 55.65
N GLY A 107 13.34 -22.83 54.83
CA GLY A 107 12.16 -23.61 55.29
C GLY A 107 10.95 -22.81 55.83
N GLY A 108 9.71 -23.34 55.88
CA GLY A 108 9.18 -24.58 55.29
C GLY A 108 7.77 -25.00 55.81
N ARG A 109 6.82 -25.27 54.87
CA ARG A 109 5.50 -25.96 55.05
C ARG A 109 4.33 -25.15 55.72
N PRO A 110 3.04 -25.60 55.64
CA PRO A 110 2.29 -25.85 54.39
C PRO A 110 0.81 -25.33 54.37
N VAL A 111 0.30 -25.17 53.13
CA VAL A 111 -1.11 -25.17 52.61
C VAL A 111 -2.30 -25.37 53.58
N PRO A 112 -3.41 -24.61 53.38
CA PRO A 112 -4.68 -25.28 53.05
C PRO A 112 -5.30 -24.83 51.70
N ARG A 113 -6.10 -25.72 51.11
CA ARG A 113 -6.76 -25.55 49.79
C ARG A 113 -8.13 -24.87 49.92
N GLY A 114 -8.55 -24.14 48.89
CA GLY A 114 -9.98 -24.09 48.48
C GLY A 114 -10.61 -22.71 48.27
N ALA A 115 -10.69 -22.27 47.01
CA ALA A 115 -11.81 -21.52 46.44
C ALA A 115 -11.65 -21.42 44.91
N GLU A 116 -12.73 -21.64 44.14
CA GLU A 116 -12.68 -21.64 42.67
C GLU A 116 -12.69 -20.23 42.05
N PRO A 117 -12.01 -20.02 40.90
CA PRO A 117 -12.24 -18.83 40.08
C PRO A 117 -13.52 -18.98 39.24
N ARG A 118 -14.57 -18.22 39.59
CA ARG A 118 -15.84 -18.20 38.83
C ARG A 118 -15.63 -17.72 37.39
N ARG A 119 -15.96 -18.60 36.43
CA ARG A 119 -15.86 -18.34 34.98
C ARG A 119 -16.92 -17.32 34.51
N LEU A 120 -16.52 -16.11 34.11
CA LEU A 120 -17.42 -15.16 33.46
C LEU A 120 -17.58 -15.47 31.95
N ARG A 121 -18.32 -16.52 31.60
CA ARG A 121 -18.75 -16.77 30.20
C ARG A 121 -19.85 -15.79 29.80
N ARG A 122 -19.52 -14.70 29.10
CA ARG A 122 -20.52 -13.92 28.36
C ARG A 122 -21.05 -14.76 27.18
N ARG A 123 -22.30 -15.23 27.29
CA ARG A 123 -23.03 -15.83 26.16
C ARG A 123 -23.52 -14.70 25.25
N LEU A 124 -23.04 -14.63 24.02
CA LEU A 124 -23.74 -13.93 22.95
C LEU A 124 -24.87 -14.84 22.46
N GLN A 125 -26.11 -14.48 22.74
CA GLN A 125 -27.28 -15.13 22.14
C GLN A 125 -27.53 -14.54 20.76
N VAL A 126 -27.07 -15.21 19.72
CA VAL A 126 -27.62 -15.02 18.36
C VAL A 126 -28.93 -15.80 18.30
N ARG A 127 -30.06 -15.10 18.19
CA ARG A 127 -31.34 -15.74 17.88
C ARG A 127 -31.35 -16.13 16.41
N ALA A 128 -31.22 -17.43 16.13
CA ALA A 128 -31.64 -17.98 14.85
C ALA A 128 -33.18 -17.95 14.77
N GLN A 129 -33.71 -17.51 13.63
CA GLN A 129 -35.11 -17.76 13.24
C GLN A 129 -35.09 -18.53 11.92
N ALA A 130 -35.80 -19.65 11.90
CA ALA A 130 -36.02 -20.52 10.75
C ALA A 130 -37.52 -20.45 10.36
N PRO A 131 -37.91 -20.93 9.16
CA PRO A 131 -38.96 -20.28 8.38
C PRO A 131 -40.39 -20.77 8.65
N GLY A 132 -41.37 -19.94 8.27
CA GLY A 132 -42.78 -20.29 8.15
C GLY A 132 -43.43 -19.54 6.98
N ASP A 133 -44.25 -20.25 6.21
CA ASP A 133 -44.92 -19.85 4.95
C ASP A 133 -46.40 -20.35 5.01
N PRO A 134 -47.28 -20.08 4.03
CA PRO A 134 -47.85 -18.81 3.56
C PRO A 134 -49.33 -18.63 3.96
N ARG A 135 -49.90 -17.43 3.72
CA ARG A 135 -51.24 -17.20 3.08
C ARG A 135 -51.52 -15.67 2.92
N GLY A 136 -52.29 -15.30 1.89
CA GLY A 136 -52.47 -13.91 1.41
C GLY A 136 -53.57 -13.07 2.12
N PRO A 137 -54.26 -12.11 1.47
CA PRO A 137 -54.56 -12.00 0.02
C PRO A 137 -54.22 -10.64 -0.65
N ALA A 138 -54.55 -10.52 -1.95
CA ALA A 138 -54.12 -9.47 -2.88
C ALA A 138 -55.07 -8.25 -3.02
N ARG A 139 -54.56 -7.14 -3.60
CA ARG A 139 -55.36 -6.08 -4.28
C ARG A 139 -54.69 -5.48 -5.53
N ASP A 140 -55.45 -5.52 -6.62
CA ASP A 140 -55.51 -4.77 -7.90
C ASP A 140 -54.37 -3.91 -8.52
N ARG A 141 -53.99 -4.34 -9.75
CA ARG A 141 -53.99 -3.60 -11.06
C ARG A 141 -53.07 -2.37 -11.33
N PRO A 142 -52.84 -1.99 -12.62
CA PRO A 142 -52.96 -2.72 -13.90
C PRO A 142 -51.70 -2.70 -14.80
N ALA A 143 -51.57 -3.68 -15.70
CA ALA A 143 -50.50 -3.75 -16.71
C ALA A 143 -50.85 -3.06 -18.03
N ARG A 144 -49.86 -2.46 -18.72
CA ARG A 144 -49.98 -1.96 -20.10
C ARG A 144 -49.39 -2.96 -21.10
N ARG A 145 -50.17 -3.34 -22.12
CA ARG A 145 -49.73 -4.18 -23.25
C ARG A 145 -49.04 -3.33 -24.33
N ARG A 146 -47.95 -3.85 -24.91
CA ARG A 146 -47.62 -3.69 -26.34
C ARG A 146 -47.04 -5.01 -26.85
N GLY A 147 -47.52 -5.47 -28.00
CA GLY A 147 -47.07 -6.71 -28.64
C GLY A 147 -46.48 -6.45 -30.01
N VAL A 148 -45.62 -7.35 -30.48
CA VAL A 148 -45.14 -7.41 -31.88
C VAL A 148 -45.26 -8.86 -32.36
N ARG A 149 -45.76 -9.03 -33.60
CA ARG A 149 -46.12 -10.32 -34.18
C ARG A 149 -44.91 -11.05 -34.78
N ARG A 150 -44.87 -12.38 -34.68
CA ARG A 150 -43.99 -13.26 -35.48
C ARG A 150 -44.63 -13.55 -36.85
N ARG A 151 -43.81 -13.78 -37.89
CA ARG A 151 -44.22 -14.34 -39.20
C ARG A 151 -43.56 -15.73 -39.43
N PRO A 152 -44.17 -16.64 -40.21
CA PRO A 152 -43.75 -18.05 -40.29
C PRO A 152 -42.78 -18.38 -41.45
N ARG A 153 -42.20 -19.59 -41.40
CA ARG A 153 -41.38 -20.22 -42.46
C ARG A 153 -42.26 -21.08 -43.39
N PRO A 154 -41.93 -21.20 -44.70
CA PRO A 154 -42.33 -22.34 -45.54
C PRO A 154 -41.23 -23.44 -45.54
N GLY A 155 -41.50 -24.64 -46.08
CA GLY A 155 -40.52 -25.74 -46.08
C GLY A 155 -40.59 -26.74 -47.24
N ARG A 156 -39.53 -27.57 -47.30
CA ARG A 156 -39.36 -28.90 -47.95
C ARG A 156 -39.64 -29.06 -49.48
N ARG A 157 -38.56 -29.18 -50.27
CA ARG A 157 -38.24 -30.20 -51.32
C ARG A 157 -36.70 -30.31 -51.46
N GLY A 158 -36.06 -31.37 -51.99
CA GLY A 158 -36.53 -32.74 -52.26
C GLY A 158 -35.65 -33.54 -53.25
N ARG A 159 -34.97 -34.61 -52.77
CA ARG A 159 -34.23 -35.67 -53.52
C ARG A 159 -32.88 -35.34 -54.22
N ALA A 160 -32.06 -36.39 -54.36
CA ALA A 160 -30.80 -36.53 -55.13
C ALA A 160 -30.96 -37.75 -56.10
N PRO A 161 -29.94 -38.40 -56.71
CA PRO A 161 -28.52 -38.07 -56.95
C PRO A 161 -28.02 -38.33 -58.41
N GLY A 162 -26.75 -38.02 -58.71
CA GLY A 162 -25.90 -38.80 -59.66
C GLY A 162 -25.82 -38.38 -61.14
N GLY A 163 -24.59 -38.27 -61.67
CA GLY A 163 -24.28 -38.13 -63.11
C GLY A 163 -22.78 -37.91 -63.38
N ARG A 164 -22.17 -38.66 -64.32
CA ARG A 164 -20.73 -38.55 -64.72
C ARG A 164 -20.55 -37.81 -66.08
N PRO A 165 -19.45 -37.92 -66.86
CA PRO A 165 -18.48 -36.83 -67.02
C PRO A 165 -18.28 -36.35 -68.48
N ARG A 166 -17.48 -35.28 -68.71
CA ARG A 166 -16.97 -34.87 -70.04
C ARG A 166 -15.52 -34.37 -69.99
N PRO A 167 -14.76 -34.35 -71.10
CA PRO A 167 -13.36 -34.80 -71.07
C PRO A 167 -12.25 -33.74 -71.20
N GLY A 168 -11.11 -34.05 -70.57
CA GLY A 168 -9.76 -34.01 -71.14
C GLY A 168 -9.18 -32.72 -71.75
N ARG A 169 -8.18 -32.13 -71.08
CA ARG A 169 -7.01 -31.44 -71.66
C ARG A 169 -5.74 -31.70 -70.80
N PRO A 170 -4.52 -31.53 -71.33
CA PRO A 170 -3.38 -32.41 -70.99
C PRO A 170 -2.59 -32.05 -69.72
N ARG A 171 -1.85 -33.05 -69.21
CA ARG A 171 -0.88 -32.92 -68.10
C ARG A 171 0.38 -32.15 -68.53
N PRO A 172 0.86 -31.20 -67.72
CA PRO A 172 2.27 -30.82 -67.67
C PRO A 172 3.08 -31.82 -66.81
N LEU A 173 4.37 -31.95 -67.11
CA LEU A 173 5.34 -32.76 -66.35
C LEU A 173 5.71 -32.10 -65.00
N PRO A 174 6.19 -32.87 -64.00
CA PRO A 174 6.65 -32.31 -62.74
C PRO A 174 7.97 -31.56 -62.92
N LEU A 175 7.97 -30.28 -62.53
CA LEU A 175 9.21 -29.52 -62.31
C LEU A 175 9.54 -29.59 -60.82
N ASP A 176 10.44 -30.50 -60.46
CA ASP A 176 11.10 -30.48 -59.16
C ASP A 176 12.00 -29.24 -59.07
N ALA A 177 11.58 -28.27 -58.25
CA ALA A 177 12.36 -27.09 -57.92
C ALA A 177 12.41 -26.91 -56.40
N HIS A 178 13.61 -27.00 -55.85
CA HIS A 178 13.89 -26.97 -54.41
C HIS A 178 13.19 -25.84 -53.66
N ARG A 179 12.62 -26.18 -52.50
CA ARG A 179 12.42 -25.20 -51.42
C ARG A 179 13.07 -25.73 -50.14
N ALA A 180 14.30 -25.29 -49.90
CA ALA A 180 15.01 -25.55 -48.66
C ALA A 180 14.14 -25.14 -47.45
N PRO A 181 14.15 -25.88 -46.33
CA PRO A 181 13.44 -25.49 -45.13
C PRO A 181 13.92 -24.11 -44.70
N ARG A 182 12.99 -23.15 -44.60
CA ARG A 182 13.30 -21.82 -44.05
C ARG A 182 13.86 -22.03 -42.65
N PRO A 183 15.02 -21.45 -42.28
CA PRO A 183 15.55 -21.59 -40.94
C PRO A 183 14.48 -21.11 -39.95
N HIS A 184 14.22 -21.91 -38.92
CA HIS A 184 13.33 -21.52 -37.84
C HIS A 184 13.86 -20.25 -37.22
N ARG A 185 13.26 -19.10 -37.56
CA ARG A 185 13.43 -17.89 -36.75
C ARG A 185 13.00 -18.28 -35.33
N PRO A 186 13.86 -18.15 -34.30
CA PRO A 186 13.40 -18.37 -32.95
C PRO A 186 12.23 -17.44 -32.72
N ARG A 187 11.10 -18.00 -32.27
CA ARG A 187 9.98 -17.17 -31.79
C ARG A 187 10.59 -16.30 -30.69
N ARG A 188 10.63 -14.98 -30.87
CA ARG A 188 10.86 -14.06 -29.75
C ARG A 188 9.89 -14.51 -28.66
N ARG A 189 10.42 -14.92 -27.51
CA ARG A 189 9.61 -15.21 -26.33
C ARG A 189 8.74 -13.97 -26.12
N ALA A 190 7.43 -14.14 -26.02
CA ALA A 190 6.59 -13.02 -25.63
C ALA A 190 7.07 -12.59 -24.25
N VAL A 191 7.46 -11.31 -24.14
CA VAL A 191 7.90 -10.73 -22.88
C VAL A 191 6.71 -10.81 -21.92
N SER A 192 6.94 -11.24 -20.69
CA SER A 192 5.84 -11.37 -19.71
C SER A 192 5.40 -9.98 -19.21
N LEU A 193 4.18 -9.86 -18.68
CA LEU A 193 3.69 -8.59 -18.13
C LEU A 193 4.60 -8.12 -16.97
N LEU A 194 5.12 -9.05 -16.17
CA LEU A 194 6.14 -8.76 -15.16
C LEU A 194 7.43 -8.22 -15.78
N GLU A 195 7.98 -8.86 -16.80
CA GLU A 195 9.22 -8.42 -17.47
C GLU A 195 9.08 -7.01 -18.07
N ASP A 196 7.98 -6.74 -18.79
CA ASP A 196 7.68 -5.41 -19.35
C ASP A 196 7.47 -4.35 -18.24
N THR A 197 6.83 -4.73 -17.13
CA THR A 197 6.61 -3.84 -15.98
C THR A 197 7.93 -3.47 -15.31
N LEU A 198 8.81 -4.45 -15.07
CA LEU A 198 10.13 -4.21 -14.46
C LEU A 198 10.99 -3.27 -15.33
N ALA A 199 10.95 -3.42 -16.65
CA ALA A 199 11.67 -2.56 -17.59
C ALA A 199 11.14 -1.10 -17.62
N ALA A 200 9.88 -0.87 -17.21
CA ALA A 200 9.27 0.45 -17.17
C ALA A 200 9.50 1.22 -15.84
N ILE A 201 9.99 0.55 -14.79
CA ILE A 201 10.26 1.20 -13.49
C ILE A 201 11.53 2.06 -13.60
N VAL A 202 11.37 3.36 -13.40
CA VAL A 202 12.47 4.35 -13.39
C VAL A 202 12.58 5.03 -12.03
N ALA A 203 13.60 5.85 -11.82
CA ALA A 203 13.68 6.66 -10.60
C ALA A 203 12.61 7.80 -10.62
N PRO A 204 12.13 8.24 -9.43
CA PRO A 204 11.39 9.50 -9.30
C PRO A 204 12.19 10.69 -9.84
N ASP A 205 11.48 11.69 -10.37
CA ASP A 205 12.10 12.81 -11.07
C ASP A 205 12.82 13.78 -10.12
N ALA A 206 14.10 14.02 -10.37
CA ALA A 206 14.92 14.87 -9.50
C ALA A 206 14.61 16.37 -9.66
N ALA A 207 14.19 16.83 -10.84
CA ALA A 207 13.87 18.24 -11.09
C ALA A 207 12.54 18.63 -10.44
N ALA A 208 11.53 17.76 -10.48
CA ALA A 208 10.27 17.95 -9.78
C ALA A 208 10.43 17.95 -8.25
N ARG A 209 11.35 17.12 -7.72
CA ARG A 209 11.72 17.16 -6.29
C ARG A 209 12.36 18.49 -5.90
N ALA A 210 13.32 18.97 -6.70
CA ALA A 210 13.95 20.27 -6.47
C ALA A 210 12.93 21.41 -6.55
N ALA A 211 12.08 21.43 -7.59
CA ALA A 211 11.02 22.44 -7.75
C ALA A 211 10.01 22.45 -6.58
N ALA A 212 9.72 21.29 -5.98
CA ALA A 212 8.87 21.19 -4.81
C ALA A 212 9.54 21.74 -3.54
N ALA A 213 10.82 21.39 -3.28
CA ALA A 213 11.60 21.95 -2.18
C ALA A 213 11.71 23.49 -2.31
N ASP A 214 12.15 23.97 -3.47
CA ASP A 214 12.22 25.39 -3.82
C ASP A 214 10.88 26.13 -3.58
N ARG A 215 9.75 25.47 -3.88
CA ARG A 215 8.42 26.05 -3.65
C ARG A 215 8.04 26.07 -2.17
N LEU A 216 8.34 25.00 -1.42
CA LEU A 216 8.09 24.89 0.02
C LEU A 216 8.88 25.94 0.83
N ASP A 217 10.11 26.24 0.42
CA ASP A 217 10.94 27.27 1.06
C ASP A 217 10.40 28.71 0.85
N ARG A 218 9.66 28.95 -0.26
CA ARG A 218 9.05 30.26 -0.56
C ARG A 218 7.62 30.43 -0.04
N MET A 219 6.99 29.39 0.49
CA MET A 219 5.63 29.48 1.06
C MET A 219 5.60 30.43 2.27
N THR A 220 4.45 31.03 2.57
CA THR A 220 4.24 31.89 3.76
C THR A 220 4.23 31.10 5.08
N LYS A 221 5.36 30.45 5.39
CA LYS A 221 5.64 29.66 6.59
C LYS A 221 7.12 29.77 6.93
N PRO A 222 7.54 29.54 8.19
CA PRO A 222 8.96 29.36 8.48
C PRO A 222 9.52 28.14 7.71
N PRO A 223 10.78 28.17 7.24
CA PRO A 223 11.41 27.02 6.58
C PRO A 223 11.34 25.75 7.45
N GLY A 224 10.97 24.62 6.84
CA GLY A 224 10.83 23.33 7.52
C GLY A 224 9.69 23.21 8.54
N SER A 225 8.81 24.22 8.72
CA SER A 225 7.81 24.23 9.80
C SER A 225 6.71 23.16 9.67
N LEU A 226 6.53 22.53 8.52
CA LEU A 226 5.60 21.40 8.33
C LEU A 226 6.30 20.03 8.47
N GLY A 227 7.62 20.03 8.72
CA GLY A 227 8.43 18.83 8.94
C GLY A 227 8.25 17.79 7.84
N ARG A 228 7.93 16.54 8.22
CA ARG A 228 7.79 15.40 7.30
C ARG A 228 6.69 15.55 6.24
N ILE A 229 5.79 16.52 6.36
CA ILE A 229 4.82 16.84 5.30
C ILE A 229 5.53 17.51 4.10
N GLU A 230 6.63 18.23 4.33
CA GLU A 230 7.47 18.81 3.27
C GLU A 230 8.21 17.69 2.51
N ASP A 231 8.82 16.74 3.22
CA ASP A 231 9.45 15.55 2.63
C ASP A 231 8.46 14.71 1.80
N LEU A 232 7.23 14.55 2.30
CA LEU A 232 6.16 13.85 1.61
C LEU A 232 5.71 14.60 0.34
N ALA A 233 5.58 15.92 0.40
CA ALA A 233 5.24 16.77 -0.74
C ALA A 233 6.31 16.69 -1.84
N VAL A 234 7.60 16.77 -1.46
CA VAL A 234 8.74 16.57 -2.38
C VAL A 234 8.71 15.16 -3.00
N THR A 235 8.47 14.13 -2.20
CA THR A 235 8.40 12.74 -2.67
C THR A 235 7.29 12.53 -3.70
N LEU A 236 6.08 13.03 -3.42
CA LEU A 236 4.94 12.95 -4.33
C LEU A 236 5.16 13.75 -5.63
N SER A 237 5.84 14.90 -5.57
CA SER A 237 6.29 15.62 -6.78
C SER A 237 7.30 14.82 -7.60
N GLY A 238 8.28 14.18 -6.95
CA GLY A 238 9.21 13.29 -7.61
C GLY A 238 8.53 12.13 -8.32
N ILE A 239 7.60 11.46 -7.65
CA ILE A 239 6.78 10.39 -8.23
C ILE A 239 6.03 10.91 -9.46
N ALA A 240 5.25 11.98 -9.30
CA ALA A 240 4.45 12.56 -10.37
C ALA A 240 5.26 13.10 -11.56
N GLY A 241 6.54 13.45 -11.36
CA GLY A 241 7.35 14.12 -12.38
C GLY A 241 7.00 15.60 -12.57
N THR A 242 6.29 16.21 -11.62
CA THR A 242 5.86 17.62 -11.71
C THR A 242 5.62 18.24 -10.33
N CYS A 243 5.68 19.57 -10.24
CA CYS A 243 5.38 20.35 -9.04
C CYS A 243 4.47 21.54 -9.39
N PRO A 244 3.31 21.70 -8.72
CA PRO A 244 2.71 20.77 -7.76
C PRO A 244 2.30 19.42 -8.40
N PRO A 245 2.30 18.31 -7.66
CA PRO A 245 1.84 17.01 -8.15
C PRO A 245 0.30 16.99 -8.27
N PRO A 246 -0.29 16.10 -9.09
CA PRO A 246 -1.73 15.87 -9.03
C PRO A 246 -2.14 15.36 -7.64
N LEU A 247 -3.38 15.63 -7.24
CA LEU A 247 -3.96 15.06 -6.03
C LEU A 247 -3.94 13.52 -6.10
N PRO A 248 -3.78 12.81 -4.96
CA PRO A 248 -3.74 11.35 -4.89
C PRO A 248 -5.13 10.70 -5.06
N ASP A 249 -5.94 11.26 -5.97
CA ASP A 249 -7.38 11.00 -6.12
C ASP A 249 -7.73 10.58 -7.57
N PRO A 250 -8.53 9.53 -7.78
CA PRO A 250 -9.16 8.69 -6.77
C PRO A 250 -8.14 7.83 -6.02
N ALA A 251 -8.35 7.69 -4.71
CA ALA A 251 -7.64 6.70 -3.92
C ALA A 251 -8.39 5.37 -3.96
N VAL A 252 -7.66 4.28 -4.18
CA VAL A 252 -8.21 2.92 -4.22
C VAL A 252 -7.44 2.05 -3.24
N VAL A 253 -8.12 1.49 -2.25
CA VAL A 253 -7.57 0.38 -1.45
C VAL A 253 -7.88 -0.94 -2.15
N VAL A 254 -6.82 -1.69 -2.46
CA VAL A 254 -6.90 -3.00 -3.09
C VAL A 254 -6.54 -4.04 -2.03
N VAL A 255 -7.56 -4.75 -1.54
CA VAL A 255 -7.41 -5.84 -0.57
C VAL A 255 -7.12 -7.12 -1.33
N CYS A 256 -5.85 -7.55 -1.35
CA CYS A 256 -5.46 -8.82 -1.95
C CYS A 256 -5.82 -9.96 -0.99
N ALA A 257 -6.56 -10.97 -1.48
CA ALA A 257 -7.07 -12.08 -0.68
C ALA A 257 -6.46 -13.42 -1.11
N GLY A 258 -5.94 -14.18 -0.15
CA GLY A 258 -5.31 -15.48 -0.36
C GLY A 258 -5.19 -16.30 0.93
N ASP A 259 -5.49 -17.59 0.85
CA ASP A 259 -5.40 -18.53 1.98
C ASP A 259 -4.05 -19.24 2.05
N HIS A 260 -3.64 -19.66 3.26
CA HIS A 260 -2.31 -20.23 3.53
C HIS A 260 -2.36 -21.66 4.06
N GLY A 261 -1.68 -22.59 3.40
CA GLY A 261 -1.59 -23.99 3.82
C GLY A 261 -0.93 -24.20 5.19
N VAL A 262 -0.08 -23.25 5.63
CA VAL A 262 0.53 -23.24 6.96
C VAL A 262 -0.49 -23.12 8.12
N HIS A 263 -1.76 -22.84 7.81
CA HIS A 263 -2.88 -22.98 8.74
C HIS A 263 -2.89 -24.35 9.43
N ALA A 264 -2.57 -25.43 8.69
CA ALA A 264 -2.48 -26.80 9.19
C ALA A 264 -1.53 -26.97 10.38
N GLN A 265 -0.53 -26.08 10.53
CA GLN A 265 0.42 -26.09 11.64
C GLN A 265 -0.10 -25.42 12.92
N GLY A 266 -1.38 -25.01 12.96
CA GLY A 266 -2.01 -24.46 14.17
C GLY A 266 -1.43 -23.12 14.63
N VAL A 267 -0.97 -22.29 13.68
CA VAL A 267 -0.35 -20.97 13.91
C VAL A 267 -1.36 -19.84 14.18
N THR A 268 -2.66 -20.15 14.16
CA THR A 268 -3.78 -19.23 14.38
C THR A 268 -4.99 -20.01 14.93
N PRO A 269 -5.79 -19.44 15.85
CA PRO A 269 -7.01 -20.06 16.35
C PRO A 269 -8.22 -19.87 15.40
N TRP A 270 -8.07 -19.08 14.33
CA TRP A 270 -9.16 -18.76 13.41
C TRP A 270 -9.36 -19.88 12.37
N PRO A 271 -10.61 -20.29 12.08
CA PRO A 271 -10.92 -21.18 10.96
C PRO A 271 -10.52 -20.55 9.61
N GLN A 272 -10.18 -21.38 8.63
CA GLN A 272 -9.68 -20.93 7.33
C GLN A 272 -10.78 -20.25 6.49
N GLU A 273 -12.04 -20.66 6.67
CA GLU A 273 -13.22 -20.13 5.96
C GLU A 273 -13.47 -18.63 6.27
N VAL A 274 -12.86 -18.10 7.34
CA VAL A 274 -12.92 -16.68 7.70
C VAL A 274 -12.36 -15.79 6.60
N THR A 275 -11.39 -16.25 5.79
CA THR A 275 -10.90 -15.51 4.61
C THR A 275 -12.04 -15.20 3.64
N GLY A 276 -12.79 -16.22 3.21
CA GLY A 276 -13.92 -16.04 2.30
C GLY A 276 -15.08 -15.25 2.91
N GLN A 277 -15.35 -15.44 4.21
CA GLN A 277 -16.37 -14.67 4.93
C GLN A 277 -16.02 -13.18 5.00
N MET A 278 -14.75 -12.84 5.20
CA MET A 278 -14.29 -11.45 5.19
C MET A 278 -14.31 -10.85 3.78
N VAL A 279 -14.01 -11.61 2.72
CA VAL A 279 -14.20 -11.14 1.33
C VAL A 279 -15.65 -10.78 1.05
N ALA A 280 -16.61 -11.62 1.46
CA ALA A 280 -18.03 -11.29 1.37
C ALA A 280 -18.39 -10.04 2.20
N ASN A 281 -17.78 -9.85 3.37
CA ASN A 281 -17.99 -8.67 4.21
C ASN A 281 -17.40 -7.37 3.58
N PHE A 282 -16.25 -7.45 2.91
CA PHE A 282 -15.67 -6.33 2.16
C PHE A 282 -16.57 -5.90 1.00
N ALA A 283 -17.08 -6.86 0.22
CA ALA A 283 -18.03 -6.64 -0.87
C ALA A 283 -19.35 -6.02 -0.37
N ALA A 284 -19.88 -6.53 0.76
CA ALA A 284 -21.07 -5.98 1.42
C ALA A 284 -20.84 -4.61 2.10
N GLY A 285 -19.61 -4.10 2.13
CA GLY A 285 -19.30 -2.80 2.74
C GLY A 285 -19.25 -2.79 4.27
N GLY A 286 -19.20 -3.95 4.92
CA GLY A 286 -19.38 -4.13 6.36
C GLY A 286 -18.10 -4.21 7.20
N ALA A 287 -16.90 -4.28 6.59
CA ALA A 287 -15.64 -4.36 7.32
C ALA A 287 -15.12 -3.00 7.80
N VAL A 288 -14.07 -3.02 8.63
CA VAL A 288 -13.44 -1.82 9.19
C VAL A 288 -12.82 -0.97 8.09
N VAL A 289 -12.14 -1.57 7.11
CA VAL A 289 -11.62 -0.84 5.94
C VAL A 289 -12.73 -0.12 5.18
N ASN A 290 -13.93 -0.71 5.01
CA ASN A 290 -15.03 -0.03 4.34
C ASN A 290 -15.54 1.19 5.13
N ALA A 291 -15.55 1.11 6.47
CA ALA A 291 -15.94 2.23 7.32
C ALA A 291 -14.95 3.40 7.22
N PHE A 292 -13.64 3.12 7.28
CA PHE A 292 -12.61 4.14 7.11
C PHE A 292 -12.56 4.68 5.67
N ALA A 293 -12.72 3.82 4.67
CA ALA A 293 -12.71 4.20 3.26
C ALA A 293 -13.85 5.17 2.92
N ARG A 294 -15.06 4.97 3.47
CA ARG A 294 -16.16 5.95 3.37
C ARG A 294 -15.83 7.28 4.02
N ALA A 295 -15.17 7.27 5.18
CA ALA A 295 -14.79 8.50 5.88
C ALA A 295 -13.66 9.27 5.16
N ALA A 296 -12.83 8.57 4.40
CA ALA A 296 -11.70 9.12 3.66
C ALA A 296 -11.93 9.24 2.14
N ASP A 297 -13.15 9.04 1.63
CA ASP A 297 -13.46 9.01 0.18
C ASP A 297 -12.46 8.15 -0.63
N VAL A 298 -12.44 6.85 -0.29
CA VAL A 298 -11.58 5.82 -0.90
C VAL A 298 -12.46 4.71 -1.46
N GLN A 299 -12.16 4.23 -2.66
CA GLN A 299 -12.81 3.03 -3.20
C GLN A 299 -12.16 1.77 -2.60
N VAL A 300 -12.95 0.88 -2.01
CA VAL A 300 -12.51 -0.48 -1.68
C VAL A 300 -12.69 -1.38 -2.90
N ARG A 301 -11.66 -2.15 -3.25
CA ARG A 301 -11.72 -3.27 -4.20
C ARG A 301 -11.06 -4.48 -3.54
N VAL A 302 -11.63 -5.66 -3.74
CA VAL A 302 -10.96 -6.92 -3.36
C VAL A 302 -10.33 -7.52 -4.61
N LEU A 303 -9.15 -8.11 -4.47
CA LEU A 303 -8.49 -8.92 -5.50
C LEU A 303 -8.34 -10.33 -4.94
N ASP A 304 -9.25 -11.23 -5.31
CA ASP A 304 -9.12 -12.66 -4.97
C ASP A 304 -8.09 -13.29 -5.90
N VAL A 305 -6.93 -13.65 -5.33
CA VAL A 305 -5.85 -14.37 -6.00
C VAL A 305 -5.69 -15.79 -5.49
N GLY A 306 -6.37 -16.17 -4.41
CA GLY A 306 -6.32 -17.54 -3.91
C GLY A 306 -7.08 -17.81 -2.62
N VAL A 307 -8.31 -17.32 -2.50
CA VAL A 307 -9.20 -17.79 -1.43
C VAL A 307 -9.53 -19.27 -1.65
N ALA A 308 -9.33 -20.09 -0.62
CA ALA A 308 -9.49 -21.54 -0.71
C ALA A 308 -10.96 -21.93 -0.90
N THR A 309 -11.89 -21.28 -0.21
CA THR A 309 -13.33 -21.45 -0.42
C THR A 309 -13.78 -20.76 -1.71
N PRO A 310 -14.47 -21.45 -2.64
CA PRO A 310 -15.08 -20.80 -3.81
C PRO A 310 -16.07 -19.71 -3.39
N LEU A 311 -15.92 -18.52 -3.97
CA LEU A 311 -16.79 -17.38 -3.72
C LEU A 311 -17.89 -17.28 -4.80
N PRO A 312 -19.10 -16.78 -4.45
CA PRO A 312 -20.06 -16.35 -5.46
C PRO A 312 -19.53 -15.13 -6.23
N ASP A 313 -20.18 -14.78 -7.33
CA ASP A 313 -19.94 -13.50 -8.00
C ASP A 313 -20.37 -12.34 -7.07
N LEU A 314 -19.47 -11.41 -6.82
CA LEU A 314 -19.59 -10.38 -5.77
C LEU A 314 -19.11 -9.03 -6.32
N ASP A 315 -20.00 -8.03 -6.25
CA ASP A 315 -19.67 -6.67 -6.65
C ASP A 315 -18.44 -6.14 -5.88
N GLY A 316 -17.48 -5.59 -6.63
CA GLY A 316 -16.23 -5.06 -6.08
C GLY A 316 -15.13 -6.11 -5.83
N VAL A 317 -15.38 -7.40 -6.11
CA VAL A 317 -14.37 -8.47 -6.07
C VAL A 317 -13.84 -8.75 -7.48
N LEU A 318 -12.52 -8.58 -7.67
CA LEU A 318 -11.82 -8.96 -8.89
C LEU A 318 -11.34 -10.41 -8.76
N ALA A 319 -12.07 -11.34 -9.37
CA ALA A 319 -11.66 -12.74 -9.42
C ALA A 319 -10.43 -12.92 -10.33
N ARG A 320 -9.27 -13.21 -9.72
CA ARG A 320 -7.98 -13.51 -10.37
C ARG A 320 -7.30 -14.72 -9.70
N ARG A 321 -8.12 -15.65 -9.21
CA ARG A 321 -7.74 -16.84 -8.45
C ARG A 321 -6.73 -17.69 -9.21
N VAL A 322 -5.53 -17.83 -8.63
CA VAL A 322 -4.39 -18.57 -9.18
C VAL A 322 -4.36 -20.01 -8.67
N ALA A 323 -4.75 -20.21 -7.41
CA ALA A 323 -4.86 -21.52 -6.76
C ALA A 323 -5.84 -21.46 -5.58
N ASP A 324 -6.15 -22.62 -4.99
CA ASP A 324 -7.09 -22.79 -3.88
C ASP A 324 -6.37 -22.58 -2.51
N GLY A 325 -5.67 -21.45 -2.38
CA GLY A 325 -4.71 -21.18 -1.31
C GLY A 325 -3.30 -21.73 -1.60
N THR A 326 -2.36 -21.48 -0.69
CA THR A 326 -0.98 -21.99 -0.78
C THR A 326 -0.86 -23.41 -0.21
N ALA A 327 0.19 -24.13 -0.61
CA ALA A 327 0.60 -25.36 0.05
C ALA A 327 1.22 -25.08 1.43
N ASP A 328 1.32 -26.11 2.28
CA ASP A 328 1.95 -25.96 3.60
C ASP A 328 3.48 -25.82 3.49
N LEU A 329 3.94 -24.59 3.72
CA LEU A 329 5.36 -24.21 3.73
C LEU A 329 6.21 -24.97 4.76
N ALA A 330 5.60 -25.59 5.77
CA ALA A 330 6.31 -26.43 6.74
C ALA A 330 6.69 -27.81 6.17
N VAL A 331 6.05 -28.22 5.07
CA VAL A 331 6.24 -29.52 4.41
C VAL A 331 6.99 -29.35 3.09
N GLY A 332 6.51 -28.46 2.22
CA GLY A 332 7.06 -28.19 0.88
C GLY A 332 7.14 -26.69 0.59
N PRO A 333 7.45 -26.26 -0.65
CA PRO A 333 7.30 -24.86 -1.03
C PRO A 333 5.82 -24.45 -1.00
N ALA A 334 5.53 -23.22 -0.58
CA ALA A 334 4.17 -22.69 -0.53
C ALA A 334 3.50 -22.59 -1.92
N LEU A 335 4.27 -22.27 -2.96
CA LEU A 335 3.80 -21.98 -4.31
C LEU A 335 4.79 -22.50 -5.38
N THR A 336 4.29 -22.73 -6.59
CA THR A 336 5.17 -22.86 -7.77
C THR A 336 5.61 -21.48 -8.28
N ARG A 337 6.68 -21.43 -9.07
CA ARG A 337 7.18 -20.16 -9.66
C ARG A 337 6.14 -19.54 -10.61
N GLU A 338 5.39 -20.37 -11.31
CA GLU A 338 4.33 -19.98 -12.23
C GLU A 338 3.17 -19.34 -11.46
N GLN A 339 2.80 -19.90 -10.31
CA GLN A 339 1.79 -19.30 -9.43
C GLN A 339 2.24 -17.95 -8.87
N VAL A 340 3.52 -17.83 -8.48
CA VAL A 340 4.11 -16.55 -8.06
C VAL A 340 4.02 -15.49 -9.17
N VAL A 341 4.46 -15.81 -10.39
CA VAL A 341 4.38 -14.88 -11.53
C VAL A 341 2.94 -14.50 -11.85
N ALA A 342 2.02 -15.47 -11.90
CA ALA A 342 0.60 -15.21 -12.16
C ALA A 342 -0.04 -14.29 -11.11
N ALA A 343 0.30 -14.46 -9.82
CA ALA A 343 -0.21 -13.61 -8.75
C ALA A 343 0.40 -12.19 -8.78
N VAL A 344 1.69 -12.06 -9.08
CA VAL A 344 2.33 -10.75 -9.31
C VAL A 344 1.68 -10.03 -10.50
N GLU A 345 1.46 -10.73 -11.61
CA GLU A 345 0.82 -10.17 -12.81
C GLU A 345 -0.66 -9.80 -12.56
N ALA A 346 -1.39 -10.55 -11.73
CA ALA A 346 -2.72 -10.17 -11.25
C ALA A 346 -2.70 -8.86 -10.42
N GLY A 347 -1.67 -8.68 -9.57
CA GLY A 347 -1.43 -7.44 -8.85
C GLY A 347 -1.16 -6.25 -9.78
N ILE A 348 -0.24 -6.42 -10.75
CA ILE A 348 0.08 -5.40 -11.77
C ILE A 348 -1.19 -4.99 -12.55
N ALA A 349 -2.04 -5.94 -12.91
CA ALA A 349 -3.29 -5.70 -13.63
C ALA A 349 -4.38 -5.00 -12.78
N ALA A 350 -4.30 -5.05 -11.44
CA ALA A 350 -5.27 -4.43 -10.53
C ALA A 350 -4.99 -2.95 -10.20
N VAL A 351 -3.77 -2.46 -10.52
CA VAL A 351 -3.39 -1.05 -10.37
C VAL A 351 -4.32 -0.16 -11.23
N PRO A 352 -4.85 0.96 -10.71
CA PRO A 352 -5.65 1.92 -11.48
C PRO A 352 -4.80 2.73 -12.48
N ASP A 353 -5.44 3.54 -13.33
CA ASP A 353 -4.75 4.37 -14.33
C ASP A 353 -4.14 5.65 -13.77
N ARG A 354 -4.62 6.12 -12.60
CA ARG A 354 -4.20 7.36 -11.93
C ARG A 354 -4.63 7.36 -10.45
N GLY A 355 -4.17 8.37 -9.70
CA GLY A 355 -4.57 8.60 -8.30
C GLY A 355 -3.57 8.02 -7.32
N CYS A 356 -4.03 7.22 -6.36
CA CYS A 356 -3.17 6.55 -5.37
C CYS A 356 -3.64 5.13 -5.10
N VAL A 357 -2.70 4.20 -4.96
CA VAL A 357 -2.97 2.82 -4.51
C VAL A 357 -2.72 2.73 -3.02
N LEU A 358 -3.65 2.12 -2.30
CA LEU A 358 -3.49 1.74 -0.89
C LEU A 358 -3.45 0.22 -0.85
N THR A 359 -2.42 -0.36 -0.25
CA THR A 359 -2.34 -1.84 -0.14
C THR A 359 -3.24 -2.33 0.99
N GLY A 360 -3.98 -3.43 0.78
CA GLY A 360 -4.59 -4.18 1.86
C GLY A 360 -4.38 -5.69 1.67
N ASP A 361 -4.41 -6.44 2.76
CA ASP A 361 -4.29 -7.89 2.78
C ASP A 361 -5.49 -8.55 3.44
N MET A 362 -5.82 -9.77 3.01
CA MET A 362 -6.68 -10.70 3.73
C MET A 362 -6.18 -12.13 3.53
N GLY A 363 -5.97 -12.85 4.62
CA GLY A 363 -5.57 -14.27 4.55
C GLY A 363 -5.35 -14.85 5.93
N ILE A 364 -6.09 -15.91 6.28
CA ILE A 364 -5.83 -16.61 7.54
C ILE A 364 -4.43 -17.24 7.49
N ALA A 365 -3.69 -17.12 8.60
CA ALA A 365 -2.29 -17.49 8.78
C ALA A 365 -1.22 -16.69 7.97
N ASN A 366 -1.61 -15.67 7.19
CA ASN A 366 -0.68 -14.90 6.35
C ASN A 366 0.48 -14.22 7.11
N THR A 367 0.29 -13.82 8.37
CA THR A 367 1.34 -13.25 9.23
C THR A 367 2.48 -14.21 9.57
N THR A 368 2.37 -15.50 9.25
CA THR A 368 3.47 -16.48 9.30
C THR A 368 4.35 -16.38 8.05
N ALA A 369 3.72 -16.34 6.86
CA ALA A 369 4.40 -16.07 5.59
C ALA A 369 5.08 -14.70 5.59
N ALA A 370 4.41 -13.66 6.10
CA ALA A 370 4.99 -12.33 6.25
C ALA A 370 6.28 -12.34 7.09
N ALA A 371 6.28 -13.05 8.22
CA ALA A 371 7.47 -13.19 9.08
C ALA A 371 8.62 -13.92 8.36
N LEU A 372 8.31 -14.97 7.60
CA LEU A 372 9.30 -15.70 6.79
C LEU A 372 9.94 -14.84 5.70
N LEU A 373 9.12 -14.12 4.92
CA LEU A 373 9.62 -13.19 3.89
C LEU A 373 10.51 -12.10 4.51
N ILE A 374 10.10 -11.55 5.65
CA ILE A 374 10.90 -10.56 6.40
C ILE A 374 12.23 -11.17 6.85
N CYS A 375 12.25 -12.38 7.43
CA CYS A 375 13.50 -13.04 7.81
C CYS A 375 14.40 -13.28 6.59
N ALA A 376 13.84 -13.78 5.49
CA ALA A 376 14.59 -14.12 4.27
C ALA A 376 15.28 -12.90 3.62
N PHE A 377 14.59 -11.76 3.49
CA PHE A 377 15.18 -10.57 2.87
C PHE A 377 16.02 -9.72 3.84
N THR A 378 15.68 -9.69 5.13
CA THR A 378 16.39 -8.82 6.10
C THR A 378 17.49 -9.52 6.90
N GLY A 379 17.58 -10.86 6.83
CA GLY A 379 18.45 -11.66 7.69
C GLY A 379 18.04 -11.62 9.17
N ALA A 380 16.82 -11.17 9.47
CA ALA A 380 16.35 -11.05 10.84
C ALA A 380 16.06 -12.41 11.50
N ASP A 381 16.26 -12.42 12.81
CA ASP A 381 15.96 -13.51 13.71
C ASP A 381 14.44 -13.79 13.80
N PRO A 382 13.97 -15.06 13.69
CA PRO A 382 12.54 -15.41 13.66
C PRO A 382 11.75 -14.92 14.88
N GLU A 383 12.34 -14.98 16.06
CA GLU A 383 11.76 -14.55 17.33
C GLU A 383 11.51 -13.03 17.33
N ARG A 384 12.31 -12.25 16.60
CA ARG A 384 12.15 -10.80 16.43
C ARG A 384 11.19 -10.42 15.31
N ALA A 385 11.01 -11.27 14.29
CA ALA A 385 10.09 -11.02 13.18
C ALA A 385 8.65 -11.49 13.48
N THR A 386 8.50 -12.55 14.26
CA THR A 386 7.20 -13.24 14.46
C THR A 386 6.33 -12.52 15.48
N GLY A 387 5.19 -11.98 15.02
CA GLY A 387 4.18 -11.34 15.85
C GLY A 387 2.98 -12.22 16.21
N ARG A 388 2.11 -11.68 17.07
CA ARG A 388 0.88 -12.34 17.54
C ARG A 388 -0.28 -12.25 16.55
N GLY A 389 -0.15 -11.47 15.48
CA GLY A 389 -1.18 -11.23 14.47
C GLY A 389 -2.51 -10.81 15.11
N THR A 390 -3.51 -11.68 14.97
CA THR A 390 -4.87 -11.51 15.51
C THR A 390 -4.93 -11.47 17.04
N GLY A 391 -3.86 -11.80 17.76
CA GLY A 391 -3.76 -11.72 19.22
C GLY A 391 -3.62 -13.09 19.89
N ILE A 392 -2.87 -13.99 19.27
CA ILE A 392 -2.65 -15.36 19.73
C ILE A 392 -1.93 -15.43 21.08
N ASP A 393 -2.15 -16.52 21.82
CA ASP A 393 -1.50 -16.79 23.11
C ASP A 393 -0.02 -17.19 22.96
N ASP A 394 0.66 -17.35 24.09
CA ASP A 394 2.11 -17.61 24.14
C ASP A 394 2.49 -18.98 23.55
N ALA A 395 1.63 -19.99 23.73
CA ALA A 395 1.85 -21.33 23.19
C ALA A 395 1.72 -21.35 21.66
N THR A 396 0.73 -20.63 21.12
CA THR A 396 0.52 -20.48 19.68
C THR A 396 1.61 -19.61 19.06
N LEU A 397 2.07 -18.56 19.75
CA LEU A 397 3.21 -17.75 19.33
C LEU A 397 4.49 -18.59 19.28
N ALA A 398 4.80 -19.36 20.32
CA ALA A 398 5.98 -20.24 20.34
C ALA A 398 5.95 -21.28 19.20
N ARG A 399 4.78 -21.87 18.93
CA ARG A 399 4.55 -22.77 17.79
C ARG A 399 4.78 -22.06 16.45
N LYS A 400 4.21 -20.87 16.26
CA LYS A 400 4.38 -20.06 15.05
C LYS A 400 5.85 -19.72 14.81
N THR A 401 6.59 -19.28 15.84
CA THR A 401 8.02 -18.99 15.74
C THR A 401 8.85 -20.24 15.40
N ALA A 402 8.50 -21.40 15.95
CA ALA A 402 9.15 -22.67 15.57
C ALA A 402 8.92 -23.01 14.09
N VAL A 403 7.67 -22.92 13.60
CA VAL A 403 7.34 -23.10 12.16
C VAL A 403 8.14 -22.14 11.27
N VAL A 404 8.27 -20.87 11.65
CA VAL A 404 9.08 -19.88 10.91
C VAL A 404 10.56 -20.30 10.88
N ARG A 405 11.14 -20.69 12.02
CA ARG A 405 12.55 -21.12 12.13
C ARG A 405 12.83 -22.38 11.30
N ASP A 406 11.94 -23.37 11.39
CA ASP A 406 12.12 -24.67 10.75
C ASP A 406 11.93 -24.59 9.23
N ALA A 407 10.99 -23.77 8.75
CA ALA A 407 10.81 -23.51 7.32
C ALA A 407 12.01 -22.75 6.70
N LEU A 408 12.58 -21.76 7.40
CA LEU A 408 13.83 -21.10 6.98
C LEU A 408 14.98 -22.11 6.85
N ALA A 409 15.14 -22.97 7.86
CA ALA A 409 16.20 -23.98 7.90
C ALA A 409 16.04 -25.06 6.81
N ARG A 410 14.79 -25.39 6.44
CA ARG A 410 14.42 -26.35 5.38
C ARG A 410 14.70 -25.80 3.98
N HIS A 411 14.11 -24.64 3.65
CA HIS A 411 14.02 -24.19 2.26
C HIS A 411 15.23 -23.40 1.79
N ARG A 412 15.84 -22.59 2.67
CA ARG A 412 17.05 -21.78 2.41
C ARG A 412 17.08 -21.12 1.00
N PRO A 413 16.00 -20.45 0.56
CA PRO A 413 15.99 -19.83 -0.77
C PRO A 413 17.03 -18.71 -0.85
N ASP A 414 17.62 -18.55 -2.03
CA ASP A 414 18.54 -17.44 -2.32
C ASP A 414 17.77 -16.10 -2.26
N PRO A 415 18.14 -15.14 -1.38
CA PRO A 415 17.52 -13.82 -1.34
C PRO A 415 17.65 -13.03 -2.66
N ALA A 416 18.61 -13.39 -3.53
CA ALA A 416 18.75 -12.81 -4.87
C ALA A 416 17.76 -13.41 -5.90
N ASP A 417 17.02 -14.46 -5.56
CA ASP A 417 15.89 -14.99 -6.34
C ASP A 417 14.56 -14.72 -5.62
N PRO A 418 14.02 -13.47 -5.70
CA PRO A 418 12.79 -13.10 -4.99
C PRO A 418 11.56 -13.92 -5.43
N VAL A 419 11.54 -14.46 -6.65
CA VAL A 419 10.50 -15.40 -7.09
C VAL A 419 10.64 -16.75 -6.39
N GLY A 420 11.87 -17.23 -6.18
CA GLY A 420 12.16 -18.42 -5.37
C GLY A 420 11.82 -18.24 -3.89
N VAL A 421 12.12 -17.06 -3.32
CA VAL A 421 11.75 -16.72 -1.93
C VAL A 421 10.22 -16.68 -1.75
N LEU A 422 9.48 -16.06 -2.69
CA LEU A 422 8.02 -16.10 -2.68
C LEU A 422 7.48 -17.53 -2.88
N ALA A 423 8.10 -18.33 -3.75
CA ALA A 423 7.70 -19.72 -3.97
C ALA A 423 7.86 -20.58 -2.72
N ALA A 424 8.94 -20.39 -1.96
CA ALA A 424 9.20 -21.10 -0.72
C ALA A 424 8.25 -20.68 0.43
N PHE A 425 8.05 -19.38 0.63
CA PHE A 425 7.50 -18.83 1.88
C PHE A 425 6.26 -17.95 1.74
N GLY A 426 5.93 -17.49 0.53
CA GLY A 426 4.98 -16.41 0.30
C GLY A 426 3.50 -16.84 0.28
N GLY A 427 2.63 -15.84 0.34
CA GLY A 427 1.21 -15.95 -0.03
C GLY A 427 0.94 -15.45 -1.46
N LEU A 428 -0.17 -15.88 -2.04
CA LEU A 428 -0.65 -15.36 -3.34
C LEU A 428 -0.99 -13.86 -3.22
N GLU A 429 -1.52 -13.44 -2.08
CA GLU A 429 -1.78 -12.05 -1.76
C GLU A 429 -0.49 -11.25 -1.52
N HIS A 430 0.57 -11.84 -0.96
CA HIS A 430 1.88 -11.20 -0.87
C HIS A 430 2.47 -10.94 -2.27
N ALA A 431 2.38 -11.94 -3.15
CA ALA A 431 2.78 -11.84 -4.55
C ALA A 431 1.98 -10.75 -5.29
N ALA A 432 0.66 -10.70 -5.08
CA ALA A 432 -0.20 -9.68 -5.67
C ALA A 432 0.06 -8.26 -5.12
N ILE A 433 0.35 -8.09 -3.83
CA ILE A 433 0.73 -6.78 -3.27
C ILE A 433 2.09 -6.32 -3.81
N ALA A 434 3.05 -7.24 -4.00
CA ALA A 434 4.30 -6.91 -4.69
C ALA A 434 4.02 -6.47 -6.15
N GLY A 435 3.10 -7.15 -6.85
CA GLY A 435 2.59 -6.75 -8.16
C GLY A 435 1.94 -5.36 -8.19
N LEU A 436 1.14 -5.01 -7.17
CA LEU A 436 0.57 -3.65 -7.02
C LEU A 436 1.68 -2.60 -6.90
N VAL A 437 2.71 -2.86 -6.09
CA VAL A 437 3.86 -1.95 -5.93
C VAL A 437 4.61 -1.76 -7.25
N LEU A 438 4.93 -2.84 -7.94
CA LEU A 438 5.67 -2.81 -9.21
C LEU A 438 4.86 -2.12 -10.33
N GLY A 439 3.59 -2.48 -10.48
CA GLY A 439 2.69 -1.90 -11.48
C GLY A 439 2.41 -0.41 -11.24
N ALA A 440 2.30 0.01 -9.98
CA ALA A 440 2.15 1.42 -9.63
C ALA A 440 3.44 2.20 -9.88
N ALA A 441 4.61 1.66 -9.52
CA ALA A 441 5.91 2.28 -9.80
C ALA A 441 6.13 2.48 -11.31
N ALA A 442 5.85 1.47 -12.13
CA ALA A 442 5.93 1.54 -13.60
C ALA A 442 5.00 2.61 -14.20
N ARG A 443 3.85 2.87 -13.57
CA ARG A 443 2.89 3.91 -13.98
C ARG A 443 3.07 5.25 -13.25
N ARG A 444 4.11 5.37 -12.42
CA ARG A 444 4.40 6.53 -11.56
C ARG A 444 3.25 6.94 -10.63
N ILE A 445 2.52 5.96 -10.13
CA ILE A 445 1.44 6.13 -9.16
C ILE A 445 1.99 5.90 -7.74
N PRO A 446 1.73 6.79 -6.77
CA PRO A 446 2.14 6.57 -5.39
C PRO A 446 1.39 5.39 -4.75
N VAL A 447 2.11 4.64 -3.93
CA VAL A 447 1.59 3.51 -3.15
C VAL A 447 1.69 3.81 -1.67
N LEU A 448 0.58 3.67 -0.95
CA LEU A 448 0.52 3.83 0.49
C LEU A 448 0.43 2.44 1.13
N LEU A 449 1.53 2.02 1.76
CA LEU A 449 1.67 0.71 2.39
C LEU A 449 0.92 0.67 3.73
N ASP A 450 0.31 -0.48 4.03
CA ASP A 450 -0.43 -0.72 5.27
C ASP A 450 0.43 -1.42 6.34
N GLY A 451 0.03 -2.60 6.82
CA GLY A 451 0.70 -3.32 7.90
C GLY A 451 1.81 -4.28 7.47
N VAL A 452 2.06 -5.29 8.31
CA VAL A 452 3.20 -6.21 8.19
C VAL A 452 3.22 -7.00 6.87
N SER A 453 2.07 -7.46 6.38
CA SER A 453 1.95 -8.20 5.12
C SER A 453 2.30 -7.33 3.91
N ALA A 454 1.86 -6.07 3.92
CA ALA A 454 2.23 -5.08 2.90
C ALA A 454 3.73 -4.74 2.95
N GLY A 455 4.30 -4.57 4.15
CA GLY A 455 5.74 -4.39 4.33
C GLY A 455 6.57 -5.59 3.85
N ALA A 456 6.10 -6.82 4.09
CA ALA A 456 6.72 -8.05 3.60
C ALA A 456 6.67 -8.15 2.06
N ALA A 457 5.53 -7.83 1.45
CA ALA A 457 5.39 -7.75 0.00
C ALA A 457 6.23 -6.63 -0.64
N ALA A 458 6.40 -5.50 0.06
CA ALA A 458 7.28 -4.42 -0.39
C ALA A 458 8.77 -4.82 -0.38
N LEU A 459 9.22 -5.70 0.52
CA LEU A 459 10.57 -6.29 0.45
C LEU A 459 10.76 -7.14 -0.82
N VAL A 460 9.74 -7.92 -1.21
CA VAL A 460 9.77 -8.66 -2.50
C VAL A 460 9.87 -7.70 -3.67
N ALA A 461 9.05 -6.64 -3.68
CA ALA A 461 9.07 -5.64 -4.74
C ALA A 461 10.43 -4.91 -4.83
N ALA A 462 11.06 -4.62 -3.68
CA ALA A 462 12.40 -4.06 -3.59
C ALA A 462 13.48 -5.00 -4.16
N ALA A 463 13.37 -6.30 -3.91
CA ALA A 463 14.28 -7.31 -4.45
C ALA A 463 14.08 -7.55 -5.96
N LEU A 464 12.87 -7.38 -6.48
CA LEU A 464 12.56 -7.44 -7.92
C LEU A 464 12.98 -6.17 -8.68
N ALA A 465 12.70 -5.00 -8.13
CA ALA A 465 13.08 -3.70 -8.67
C ALA A 465 13.32 -2.69 -7.54
N PRO A 466 14.59 -2.44 -7.13
CA PRO A 466 14.91 -1.57 -6.00
C PRO A 466 14.33 -0.15 -6.11
N GLN A 467 14.17 0.37 -7.32
CA GLN A 467 13.58 1.67 -7.60
C GLN A 467 12.09 1.76 -7.23
N ALA A 468 11.37 0.64 -7.16
CA ALA A 468 9.94 0.60 -6.83
C ALA A 468 9.65 1.10 -5.40
N VAL A 469 10.59 0.93 -4.47
CA VAL A 469 10.48 1.42 -3.08
C VAL A 469 10.32 2.94 -3.03
N ALA A 470 10.90 3.66 -3.99
CA ALA A 470 10.81 5.12 -4.05
C ALA A 470 9.42 5.65 -4.48
N TYR A 471 8.49 4.76 -4.83
CA TYR A 471 7.07 5.04 -5.06
C TYR A 471 6.19 4.72 -3.84
N CYS A 472 6.77 4.10 -2.81
CA CYS A 472 6.08 3.69 -1.60
C CYS A 472 6.17 4.76 -0.50
N VAL A 473 5.05 4.95 0.20
CA VAL A 473 4.96 5.70 1.45
C VAL A 473 4.42 4.73 2.50
N ALA A 474 5.06 4.65 3.67
CA ALA A 474 4.57 3.80 4.75
C ALA A 474 3.43 4.51 5.49
N GLY A 475 2.21 3.97 5.44
CA GLY A 475 1.03 4.57 6.06
C GLY A 475 1.10 4.58 7.58
N HIS A 476 1.37 3.42 8.19
CA HIS A 476 1.48 3.31 9.64
C HIS A 476 2.56 2.32 10.11
N ARG A 477 3.02 2.50 11.35
CA ARG A 477 3.76 1.48 12.08
C ARG A 477 2.76 0.44 12.60
N SER A 478 2.94 -0.82 12.23
CA SER A 478 2.14 -1.91 12.80
C SER A 478 2.68 -2.27 14.18
N ALA A 479 1.80 -2.73 15.07
CA ALA A 479 2.20 -3.35 16.33
C ALA A 479 2.86 -4.74 16.14
N GLU A 480 2.75 -5.35 14.95
CA GLU A 480 3.49 -6.56 14.61
C GLU A 480 5.00 -6.26 14.46
N PRO A 481 5.89 -6.96 15.19
CA PRO A 481 7.29 -6.57 15.35
C PRO A 481 8.07 -6.65 14.03
N GLY A 482 7.77 -7.62 13.17
CA GLY A 482 8.33 -7.75 11.83
C GLY A 482 8.15 -6.50 10.97
N HIS A 483 7.08 -5.72 11.13
CA HIS A 483 6.86 -4.55 10.27
C HIS A 483 7.95 -3.48 10.49
N ARG A 484 8.46 -3.31 11.72
CA ARG A 484 9.57 -2.39 12.00
C ARG A 484 10.86 -2.83 11.30
N LEU A 485 11.10 -4.14 11.18
CA LEU A 485 12.27 -4.69 10.49
C LEU A 485 12.17 -4.47 8.98
N ALA A 486 10.98 -4.72 8.39
CA ALA A 486 10.72 -4.46 6.98
C ALA A 486 10.91 -2.96 6.63
N LEU A 487 10.27 -2.07 7.39
CA LEU A 487 10.39 -0.62 7.19
C LEU A 487 11.84 -0.11 7.33
N GLY A 488 12.58 -0.62 8.32
CA GLY A 488 13.98 -0.28 8.51
C GLY A 488 14.89 -0.73 7.36
N HIS A 489 14.64 -1.92 6.79
CA HIS A 489 15.37 -2.42 5.63
C HIS A 489 15.00 -1.66 4.34
N LEU A 490 13.73 -1.28 4.18
CA LEU A 490 13.25 -0.48 3.04
C LEU A 490 13.64 1.00 3.12
N GLY A 491 14.14 1.48 4.27
CA GLY A 491 14.42 2.90 4.49
C GLY A 491 13.16 3.78 4.55
N LEU A 492 12.02 3.21 4.95
CA LEU A 492 10.73 3.90 4.97
C LEU A 492 10.28 4.25 6.40
N ASP A 493 10.10 5.54 6.68
CA ASP A 493 9.49 5.99 7.94
C ASP A 493 7.95 6.05 7.84
N PRO A 494 7.20 5.40 8.75
CA PRO A 494 5.73 5.42 8.71
C PRO A 494 5.17 6.80 9.08
N LEU A 495 4.07 7.19 8.45
CA LEU A 495 3.39 8.47 8.74
C LEU A 495 2.66 8.46 10.08
N LEU A 496 2.06 7.34 10.46
CA LEU A 496 1.30 7.15 11.70
C LEU A 496 1.93 6.11 12.62
N ASP A 497 1.80 6.28 13.94
CA ASP A 497 2.10 5.25 14.93
C ASP A 497 0.93 5.16 15.93
N LEU A 498 -0.01 4.25 15.63
CA LEU A 498 -1.29 4.11 16.32
C LEU A 498 -1.47 2.72 16.97
N GLY A 499 -0.44 1.87 16.96
CA GLY A 499 -0.53 0.50 17.46
C GLY A 499 -1.50 -0.41 16.68
N LEU A 500 -1.89 -0.04 15.46
CA LEU A 500 -2.78 -0.83 14.61
C LEU A 500 -2.12 -2.16 14.21
N ARG A 501 -2.93 -3.22 14.10
CA ARG A 501 -2.51 -4.57 13.66
C ARG A 501 -3.65 -5.39 13.03
N LEU A 502 -4.62 -4.70 12.43
CA LEU A 502 -5.76 -5.36 11.77
C LEU A 502 -5.39 -5.84 10.35
N GLY A 503 -4.64 -5.03 9.61
CA GLY A 503 -4.42 -5.24 8.17
C GLY A 503 -5.56 -4.62 7.37
N GLU A 504 -5.99 -5.30 6.30
CA GLU A 504 -7.07 -4.91 5.38
C GLU A 504 -6.82 -3.58 4.62
N GLY A 505 -5.67 -2.91 4.82
CA GLY A 505 -5.43 -1.56 4.31
C GLY A 505 -5.91 -0.43 5.22
N THR A 506 -6.29 -0.73 6.47
CA THR A 506 -6.91 0.24 7.38
C THR A 506 -5.99 1.38 7.81
N GLY A 507 -4.72 1.11 8.08
CA GLY A 507 -3.72 2.12 8.41
C GLY A 507 -3.30 2.95 7.19
N ALA A 508 -3.24 2.35 6.00
CA ALA A 508 -3.06 3.09 4.75
C ALA A 508 -4.21 4.09 4.52
N VAL A 509 -5.48 3.66 4.67
CA VAL A 509 -6.64 4.56 4.53
C VAL A 509 -6.60 5.71 5.54
N LEU A 510 -6.21 5.45 6.80
CA LEU A 510 -6.06 6.48 7.83
C LEU A 510 -4.91 7.47 7.56
N ALA A 511 -3.88 7.06 6.81
CA ALA A 511 -2.74 7.92 6.46
C ALA A 511 -2.96 8.78 5.20
N LEU A 512 -3.90 8.41 4.32
CA LEU A 512 -4.19 9.14 3.08
C LEU A 512 -4.47 10.65 3.25
N PRO A 513 -5.17 11.13 4.30
CA PRO A 513 -5.35 12.57 4.53
C PRO A 513 -4.03 13.35 4.63
N LEU A 514 -2.93 12.72 5.07
CA LEU A 514 -1.61 13.36 5.13
C LEU A 514 -0.97 13.50 3.75
N LEU A 515 -1.17 12.53 2.84
CA LEU A 515 -0.76 12.65 1.43
C LEU A 515 -1.56 13.77 0.74
N ARG A 516 -2.89 13.80 0.94
CA ARG A 516 -3.72 14.90 0.42
C ARG A 516 -3.28 16.25 0.98
N ALA A 517 -2.96 16.35 2.27
CA ALA A 517 -2.46 17.58 2.89
C ALA A 517 -1.10 18.02 2.33
N ALA A 518 -0.17 17.10 2.10
CA ALA A 518 1.14 17.39 1.50
C ALA A 518 1.01 17.94 0.07
N VAL A 519 0.16 17.33 -0.77
CA VAL A 519 -0.12 17.86 -2.12
C VAL A 519 -0.85 19.20 -2.04
N ARG A 520 -1.85 19.33 -1.15
CA ARG A 520 -2.62 20.58 -0.95
C ARG A 520 -1.74 21.73 -0.48
N ALA A 521 -0.71 21.48 0.33
CA ALA A 521 0.27 22.51 0.70
C ALA A 521 0.95 23.09 -0.55
N LEU A 522 1.39 22.25 -1.50
CA LEU A 522 1.98 22.69 -2.76
C LEU A 522 0.99 23.43 -3.67
N HIS A 523 -0.31 23.11 -3.70
CA HIS A 523 -1.28 23.84 -4.51
C HIS A 523 -1.72 25.16 -3.88
N ASP A 524 -2.18 25.11 -2.63
CA ASP A 524 -3.08 26.12 -2.08
C ASP A 524 -2.39 27.14 -1.14
N VAL A 525 -1.17 26.86 -0.67
CA VAL A 525 -0.41 27.80 0.17
C VAL A 525 0.30 28.83 -0.72
N ALA A 526 0.03 30.11 -0.45
CA ALA A 526 0.65 31.24 -1.12
C ALA A 526 2.16 31.32 -0.84
N THR A 527 2.93 31.88 -1.77
CA THR A 527 4.32 32.27 -1.49
C THR A 527 4.39 33.64 -0.84
N PHE A 528 5.49 33.97 -0.16
CA PHE A 528 5.72 35.32 0.38
C PHE A 528 5.56 36.41 -0.69
N GLY A 529 6.00 36.13 -1.93
CA GLY A 529 5.83 37.00 -3.08
C GLY A 529 4.37 37.19 -3.53
N ASP A 530 3.54 36.14 -3.47
CA ASP A 530 2.11 36.22 -3.81
C ASP A 530 1.30 36.94 -2.71
N ALA A 531 1.70 36.77 -1.44
CA ALA A 531 0.99 37.27 -0.28
C ALA A 531 1.38 38.71 0.12
N GLY A 532 2.45 39.27 -0.46
CA GLY A 532 2.96 40.60 -0.10
C GLY A 532 3.52 40.67 1.33
N VAL A 533 3.92 39.54 1.91
CA VAL A 533 4.50 39.45 3.25
C VAL A 533 6.02 39.56 3.14
N THR A 534 6.62 40.48 3.90
CA THR A 534 8.07 40.69 3.91
C THR A 534 8.79 39.42 4.39
N ASP A 535 9.75 38.95 3.59
CA ASP A 535 10.63 37.85 3.96
C ASP A 535 11.62 38.33 5.04
N ALA A 536 11.73 37.57 6.15
CA ALA A 536 12.66 37.87 7.23
C ALA A 536 14.14 37.78 6.80
N ALA A 537 14.43 37.14 5.65
CA ALA A 537 15.76 37.15 5.04
C ALA A 537 16.21 38.55 4.57
N HIS A 538 15.32 39.54 4.49
CA HIS A 538 15.65 40.91 4.04
C HIS A 538 16.05 41.90 5.14
N GLU A 539 16.07 41.53 6.43
CA GLU A 539 16.46 42.41 7.56
C GLU A 539 17.95 42.31 7.97
N GLN A 540 18.83 41.76 7.13
CA GLN A 540 20.29 41.68 7.40
C GLN A 540 21.15 42.29 6.27
N VAL A 541 20.94 43.59 6.00
CA VAL A 541 21.84 44.44 5.20
C VAL A 541 22.07 45.77 5.91
#